data_AF-A0A372DXF0-F1
#
_entry.id   AF-A0A372DXF0-F1
#
_cell.length_a   1.000
_cell.length_b   1.000
_cell.length_c   1.000
_cell.angle_alpha   90.00
_cell.angle_beta   90.00
_cell.angle_gamma   90.00
#
_symmetry.space_group_name_H-M   'P 1'
#
loop_
_entity.id
_entity.type
_entity.pdbx_description
1 polymer ?
#
loop_
_entity_poly.entity_id
_entity_poly.type
_entity_poly.pdbx_seq_one_letter_code
_entity_poly.pdbx_strand_id
1 'polypeptide(L)' 'MARKRTTPKYKHTGYVHIDTFLDTAKTVFHLSEGQCEGFRALMTGKHYQFQETDFLPYLEDYLGKKLEV' A
#
# COMPACT_ATOMS: atom_id res chain seq x y z
N MET A 1 32.93 15.10 5.18
CA MET A 1 32.53 13.95 4.33
C MET A 1 31.02 13.82 4.38
N ALA A 2 30.31 14.14 3.29
CA ALA A 2 28.85 14.09 3.24
C ALA A 2 28.36 12.64 3.14
N ARG A 3 27.62 12.16 4.14
CA ARG A 3 26.94 10.86 4.08
C ARG A 3 25.78 10.99 3.08
N LYS A 4 25.99 10.56 1.83
CA LYS A 4 24.90 10.37 0.88
C LYS A 4 23.94 9.34 1.49
N ARG A 5 22.79 9.79 1.99
CA ARG A 5 21.66 8.92 2.31
C ARG A 5 21.24 8.27 1.00
N THR A 6 21.71 7.06 0.75
CA THR A 6 21.13 6.20 -0.28
C THR A 6 19.78 5.75 0.25
N THR A 7 18.74 6.53 -0.01
CA THR A 7 17.38 6.01 0.10
C THR A 7 17.28 4.84 -0.88
N PRO A 8 16.83 3.65 -0.45
CA PRO A 8 16.57 2.57 -1.38
C PRO A 8 15.47 3.06 -2.33
N LYS A 9 15.83 3.39 -3.58
CA LYS A 9 14.85 3.58 -4.64
C LYS A 9 14.30 2.20 -4.96
N TYR A 10 13.21 1.84 -4.27
CA TYR A 10 12.40 0.67 -4.59
C TYR A 10 11.84 0.86 -6.00
N LYS A 11 12.62 0.42 -7.00
CA LYS A 11 12.16 0.31 -8.39
C LYS A 11 11.50 -1.06 -8.52
N HIS A 12 10.23 -1.14 -8.14
CA HIS A 12 9.42 -2.27 -8.58
C HIS A 12 9.11 -2.10 -10.07
N THR A 13 9.67 -3.00 -10.88
CA THR A 13 9.44 -3.09 -12.31
C THR A 13 8.38 -4.15 -12.59
N GLY A 14 7.20 -4.04 -11.98
CA GLY A 14 6.14 -5.03 -12.14
C GLY A 14 4.89 -4.72 -11.32
N TYR A 15 3.78 -5.36 -11.69
CA TYR A 15 2.53 -5.26 -10.96
C TYR A 15 2.68 -5.86 -9.55
N VAL A 16 2.27 -5.10 -8.54
CA VAL A 16 2.19 -5.50 -7.15
C VAL A 16 0.80 -6.01 -6.85
N HIS A 17 0.72 -7.15 -6.17
CA HIS A 17 -0.53 -7.71 -5.70
C HIS A 17 -1.00 -7.01 -4.42
N ILE A 18 -2.31 -6.88 -4.26
CA ILE A 18 -2.95 -6.26 -3.11
C ILE A 18 -2.56 -6.92 -1.78
N ASP A 19 -2.34 -8.24 -1.76
CA ASP A 19 -1.93 -8.94 -0.53
C ASP A 19 -0.54 -8.47 -0.06
N THR A 20 0.38 -8.16 -0.99
CA THR A 20 1.70 -7.61 -0.68
C THR A 20 1.57 -6.19 -0.12
N PHE A 21 0.74 -5.36 -0.75
CA PHE A 21 0.44 -4.03 -0.23
C PHE A 21 -0.22 -4.09 1.16
N LEU A 22 -1.15 -5.02 1.38
CA LEU A 22 -1.86 -5.18 2.65
C LEU A 22 -0.95 -5.64 3.77
N ASP A 23 0.07 -6.47 3.50
CA ASP A 23 1.08 -6.85 4.49
C ASP A 23 1.87 -5.63 4.99
N THR A 24 2.33 -4.79 4.05
CA THR A 24 2.97 -3.51 4.35
C THR A 24 2.03 -2.57 5.09
N ALA A 25 0.82 -2.37 4.58
CA ALA A 25 -0.19 -1.47 5.12
C ALA A 25 -0.66 -1.87 6.52
N LYS A 26 -0.74 -3.17 6.82
CA LYS A 26 -1.05 -3.71 8.16
C LYS A 26 -0.02 -3.23 9.19
N THR A 27 1.25 -3.20 8.82
CA THR A 27 2.34 -2.76 9.70
C THR A 27 2.46 -1.24 9.77
N VAL A 28 2.34 -0.55 8.64
CA VAL A 28 2.54 0.92 8.54
C VAL A 28 1.34 1.69 9.10
N PHE A 29 0.11 1.27 8.79
CA PHE A 29 -1.11 1.98 9.16
C PHE A 29 -1.88 1.30 10.30
N HIS A 30 -1.33 0.24 10.88
CA HIS A 30 -1.95 -0.55 11.96
C HIS A 30 -3.38 -1.01 11.61
N LEU A 31 -3.57 -1.50 10.38
CA LEU A 31 -4.86 -2.02 9.93
C LEU A 31 -5.21 -3.31 10.66
N SER A 32 -6.49 -3.47 11.03
CA SER A 32 -7.01 -4.74 11.53
C SER A 32 -7.21 -5.72 10.38
N GLU A 33 -7.28 -7.02 10.68
CA GLU A 33 -7.53 -8.05 9.66
C GLU A 33 -8.85 -7.83 8.93
N GLY A 34 -9.90 -7.41 9.65
CA GLY A 34 -11.18 -7.06 9.06
C GLY A 34 -11.10 -5.85 8.11
N GLN A 35 -10.24 -4.87 8.38
CA GLN A 35 -10.00 -3.76 7.46
C GLN A 35 -9.25 -4.20 6.21
N CYS A 36 -8.27 -5.10 6.35
CA CYS A 36 -7.57 -5.67 5.22
C CYS A 36 -8.50 -6.50 4.32
N GLU A 37 -9.35 -7.33 4.91
CA GLU A 37 -10.35 -8.11 4.16
C GLU A 37 -11.40 -7.20 3.49
N GLY A 38 -11.86 -6.16 4.18
CA GLY A 38 -12.78 -5.18 3.61
C GLY A 38 -12.17 -4.41 2.44
N PHE A 39 -10.90 -4.00 2.55
CA PHE A 39 -10.18 -3.37 1.45
C PHE A 39 -9.94 -4.33 0.28
N ARG A 40 -9.62 -5.60 0.56
CA ARG A 40 -9.51 -6.63 -0.47
C ARG A 40 -10.81 -6.82 -1.24
N ALA A 41 -11.94 -6.87 -0.52
CA ALA A 41 -13.27 -6.98 -1.11
C ALA A 41 -13.62 -5.74 -1.96
N LEU A 42 -13.29 -4.53 -1.50
CA LEU A 42 -13.45 -3.29 -2.28
C LEU A 42 -12.70 -3.35 -3.62
N MET A 43 -11.49 -3.89 -3.59
CA MET A 43 -10.61 -3.99 -4.75
C MET A 43 -10.86 -5.24 -5.61
N THR A 44 -11.99 -5.94 -5.43
CA THR A 44 -12.33 -7.13 -6.23
C THR A 44 -12.25 -6.83 -7.73
N GLY A 45 -11.40 -7.59 -8.44
CA GLY A 45 -11.14 -7.38 -9.88
C GLY A 45 -10.03 -6.36 -10.20
N LYS A 46 -9.48 -5.69 -9.18
CA LYS A 46 -8.35 -4.74 -9.26
C LYS A 46 -7.26 -5.07 -8.23
N HIS A 47 -6.93 -6.36 -8.11
CA HIS A 47 -5.94 -6.84 -7.12
C HIS A 47 -4.48 -6.57 -7.51
N TYR A 48 -4.22 -6.10 -8.72
CA TYR A 48 -2.88 -5.82 -9.21
C TYR A 48 -2.76 -4.35 -9.61
N GLN A 49 -1.78 -3.65 -9.04
CA GLN A 49 -1.45 -2.27 -9.41
C GLN A 49 0.01 -2.15 -9.79
N PHE A 50 0.39 -1.09 -10.50
CA PHE A 50 1.77 -0.93 -10.95
C PHE A 50 2.74 -0.65 -9.79
N GLN A 51 2.32 0.09 -8.77
CA GLN A 51 3.09 0.33 -7.56
C GLN A 51 2.22 0.19 -6.30
N GLU A 52 2.86 -0.01 -5.15
CA GLU A 52 2.18 -0.01 -3.84
C GLU A 52 1.50 1.33 -3.55
N THR A 53 2.10 2.43 -4.01
CA THR A 53 1.53 3.78 -3.83
C THR A 53 0.23 3.98 -4.59
N ASP A 54 -0.02 3.22 -5.65
CA ASP A 54 -1.28 3.30 -6.41
C ASP A 54 -2.46 2.73 -5.60
N PHE A 55 -2.21 1.95 -4.54
CA PHE A 55 -3.25 1.47 -3.62
C PHE A 55 -3.62 2.51 -2.54
N LEU A 56 -2.74 3.47 -2.24
CA LEU A 56 -2.97 4.49 -1.20
C LEU A 56 -4.25 5.29 -1.42
N PRO A 57 -4.56 5.86 -2.60
CA PRO A 57 -5.78 6.65 -2.76
C PRO A 57 -7.06 5.82 -2.54
N TYR A 58 -7.05 4.53 -2.89
CA TYR A 58 -8.16 3.63 -2.62
C TYR A 58 -8.28 3.32 -1.12
N LEU A 59 -7.14 3.16 -0.44
CA LEU A 59 -7.12 2.90 0.99
C LEU A 59 -7.57 4.13 1.79
N GLU A 60 -7.19 5.33 1.36
CA GLU A 60 -7.65 6.60 1.93
C GLU A 60 -9.17 6.77 1.79
N ASP A 61 -9.71 6.46 0.62
CA ASP A 61 -11.16 6.47 0.35
C ASP A 61 -11.89 5.45 1.24
N TYR A 62 -11.35 4.21 1.33
CA TYR A 62 -11.91 3.15 2.18
C TYR A 62 -11.93 3.52 3.67
N LEU A 63 -10.86 4.14 4.16
CA LEU A 63 -10.74 4.52 5.57
C LEU A 63 -11.40 5.87 5.88
N GLY A 64 -11.80 6.63 4.86
CA GLY A 64 -12.35 7.98 5.01
C GLY A 64 -11.37 8.98 5.64
N LYS A 65 -10.06 8.69 5.60
CA LYS A 65 -9.01 9.52 6.20
C LYS A 65 -7.78 9.57 5.30
N LYS A 66 -7.12 10.72 5.32
CA LYS A 66 -5.86 10.91 4.58
C LYS A 66 -4.75 10.12 5.28
N LEU A 67 -4.03 9.30 4.53
CA LEU A 67 -2.91 8.52 5.05
C LEU A 67 -1.64 9.33 4.84
N GLU A 68 -1.07 9.86 5.91
CA GLU A 68 0.24 10.53 5.86
C GLU A 68 1.33 9.45 5.76
N VAL A 69 1.98 9.38 4.59
CA VAL A 69 3.11 8.49 4.28
C VAL A 69 4.41 9.29 4.21
#